data_AF-X1C6K2-F1
#
_entry.id   AF-X1C6K2-F1
#
_cell.length_a   1.000
_cell.length_b   1.000
_cell.length_c   1.000
_cell.angle_alpha   90.00
_cell.angle_beta   90.00
_cell.angle_gamma   90.00
#
_symmetry.space_group_name_H-M   'P 1'
#
loop_
_entity.id
_entity.type
_entity.pdbx_description
1 polymer ?
#
loop_
_entity_poly.entity_id
_entity_poly.type
_entity_poly.pdbx_seq_one_letter_code
_entity_poly.pdbx_strand_id
1 'polypeptide(L)'
;MKFQLNSRDLGNIDKINDSSKLFAILVGIMGKLRSPDGCIWDREQNHKTIKRNLIEETYEAVESIENDDYEGLKEELGDLLLQIVFHSQIASENKKFNISEVMRSIIKKLVRR
;
A
#
# COMPACT_ATOMS: atom_id res chain seq x y z
N MET A 1 19.76 0.06 8.68
CA MET A 1 19.78 -0.53 7.32
C MET A 1 19.10 0.44 6.37
N LYS A 2 19.87 1.22 5.59
CA LYS A 2 19.33 2.22 4.67
C LYS A 2 18.92 1.52 3.37
N PHE A 3 17.64 1.20 3.20
CA PHE A 3 17.10 0.78 1.90
C PHE A 3 17.00 2.01 0.98
N GLN A 4 18.10 2.50 0.41
CA GLN A 4 18.03 3.39 -0.76
C GLN A 4 17.80 2.48 -1.97
N LEU A 5 16.53 2.29 -2.35
CA LEU A 5 16.21 1.65 -3.63
C LEU A 5 16.81 2.50 -4.74
N ASN A 6 17.92 2.03 -5.31
CA ASN A 6 18.53 2.62 -6.49
C ASN A 6 18.03 1.88 -7.75
N SER A 7 18.36 2.37 -8.94
CA SER A 7 17.90 1.78 -10.21
C SER A 7 18.30 0.31 -10.39
N ARG A 8 19.37 -0.15 -9.73
CA ARG A 8 19.75 -1.58 -9.68
C ARG A 8 18.84 -2.41 -8.77
N ASP A 9 18.31 -1.82 -7.70
CA ASP A 9 17.37 -2.50 -6.80
C ASP A 9 15.98 -2.66 -7.45
N LEU A 10 15.55 -1.70 -8.27
CA LEU A 10 14.33 -1.79 -9.07
C LEU A 10 14.39 -2.91 -10.11
N GLY A 11 15.51 -3.06 -10.83
CA GLY A 11 15.70 -4.16 -11.79
C GLY A 11 15.75 -5.58 -11.18
N ASN A 12 15.78 -5.68 -9.85
CA ASN A 12 15.63 -6.94 -9.14
C ASN A 12 14.18 -7.21 -8.70
N ILE A 13 13.32 -6.20 -8.59
CA ILE A 13 11.91 -6.37 -8.21
C ILE A 13 11.16 -7.21 -9.24
N ASP A 14 11.41 -6.99 -10.54
CA ASP A 14 10.79 -7.74 -11.64
C ASP A 14 11.11 -9.24 -11.62
N LYS A 15 12.14 -9.65 -10.86
CA LYS A 15 12.55 -11.06 -10.72
C LYS A 15 11.96 -11.74 -9.48
N ILE A 16 11.25 -11.00 -8.62
CA ILE A 16 10.65 -11.53 -7.40
C ILE A 16 9.25 -12.03 -7.72
N ASN A 17 9.08 -13.36 -7.75
CA ASN A 17 7.77 -13.99 -7.98
C ASN A 17 6.97 -14.25 -6.70
N ASP A 18 7.54 -13.98 -5.54
CA ASP A 18 6.89 -14.22 -4.25
C ASP A 18 6.13 -12.97 -3.78
N SER A 19 4.80 -13.04 -3.84
CA SER A 19 3.91 -11.95 -3.45
C SER A 19 4.07 -11.53 -1.99
N SER A 20 4.44 -12.45 -1.09
CA SER A 20 4.68 -12.12 0.32
C SER A 20 5.93 -11.26 0.47
N LYS A 21 6.97 -11.52 -0.33
CA LYS A 21 8.18 -10.68 -0.35
C LYS A 21 7.90 -9.31 -0.95
N LEU A 22 7.19 -9.25 -2.08
CA LEU A 22 6.80 -7.97 -2.71
C LEU A 22 5.97 -7.11 -1.76
N PHE A 23 5.00 -7.73 -1.07
CA PHE A 23 4.19 -7.02 -0.08
C PHE A 23 5.01 -6.52 1.10
N ALA A 24 5.95 -7.32 1.60
CA ALA A 24 6.87 -6.89 2.66
C ALA A 24 7.75 -5.71 2.22
N ILE A 25 8.20 -5.70 0.96
CA ILE A 25 8.93 -4.57 0.37
C ILE A 25 8.05 -3.32 0.36
N LEU A 26 6.80 -3.40 -0.13
CA LEU A 26 5.85 -2.27 -0.14
C LEU A 26 5.64 -1.68 1.26
N VAL A 27 5.36 -2.52 2.26
CA VAL A 27 5.21 -2.08 3.66
C VAL A 27 6.49 -1.40 4.16
N GLY A 28 7.66 -1.94 3.82
CA GLY A 28 8.96 -1.36 4.16
C GLY A 28 9.20 0.00 3.50
N ILE A 29 8.82 0.16 2.24
CA ILE A 29 8.89 1.43 1.50
C ILE A 29 8.02 2.47 2.20
N MET A 30 6.77 2.15 2.50
CA MET A 30 5.85 3.08 3.18
C MET A 30 6.39 3.52 4.56
N GLY A 31 6.90 2.57 5.36
CA GLY A 31 7.53 2.88 6.64
C GLY A 31 8.76 3.78 6.50
N LYS A 32 9.53 3.65 5.42
CA LYS A 32 10.65 4.55 5.12
C LYS A 32 10.17 5.93 4.66
N LEU A 33 9.20 6.00 3.76
CA LEU A 33 8.63 7.27 3.27
C LEU A 33 8.09 8.11 4.42
N ARG A 34 7.48 7.48 5.42
CA ARG A 34 6.95 8.15 6.62
C ARG A 34 7.92 8.22 7.81
N SER A 35 9.16 7.75 7.66
CA SER A 35 10.20 7.89 8.70
C SER A 35 10.63 9.36 8.87
N PRO A 36 11.30 9.75 9.97
CA PRO A 36 11.76 11.14 10.16
C PRO A 36 12.61 11.69 9.00
N ASP A 37 13.42 10.83 8.37
CA ASP A 37 14.26 11.15 7.21
C ASP A 37 13.57 10.86 5.85
N GLY A 38 12.27 10.59 5.88
CA GLY A 38 11.46 10.25 4.72
C GLY A 38 10.93 11.46 3.96
N CYS A 39 9.95 11.22 3.08
CA CYS A 39 9.29 12.25 2.30
C CYS A 39 8.45 13.16 3.20
N ILE A 40 8.61 14.48 3.06
CA ILE A 40 7.91 15.47 3.89
C ILE A 40 6.40 15.35 3.70
N TRP A 41 5.95 15.29 2.44
CA TRP A 41 4.53 15.19 2.13
C TRP A 41 3.91 13.92 2.73
N ASP A 42 4.57 12.77 2.57
CA ASP A 42 4.06 11.49 3.10
C ASP A 42 3.90 11.55 4.61
N ARG A 43 4.85 12.13 5.34
CA ARG A 43 4.81 12.25 6.82
C ARG A 43 3.67 13.13 7.31
N GLU A 44 3.39 14.22 6.60
CA GLU A 44 2.35 15.18 6.98
C GLU A 44 0.92 14.62 6.82
N GLN A 45 0.76 13.55 6.04
CA GLN A 45 -0.53 12.93 5.83
C GLN A 45 -1.11 12.28 7.10
N ASN A 46 -2.43 12.37 7.21
CA ASN A 46 -3.23 11.65 8.19
C ASN A 46 -4.46 11.04 7.50
N HIS A 47 -5.22 10.19 8.20
CA HIS A 47 -6.38 9.52 7.60
C HIS A 47 -7.39 10.45 6.91
N LYS A 48 -7.53 11.70 7.36
CA LYS A 48 -8.48 12.65 6.76
C LYS A 48 -7.96 13.32 5.51
N THR A 49 -6.64 13.48 5.35
CA THR A 49 -6.04 14.16 4.20
C THR A 49 -5.98 13.24 2.99
N ILE A 50 -5.70 11.95 3.20
CA ILE A 50 -5.59 10.94 2.12
C ILE A 50 -6.90 10.19 1.83
N LYS A 51 -7.97 10.40 2.61
CA LYS A 51 -9.26 9.73 2.35
C LYS A 51 -9.82 10.00 0.96
N ARG A 52 -9.45 11.15 0.37
CA ARG A 52 -9.93 11.57 -0.95
C ARG A 52 -9.28 10.70 -2.03
N ASN A 53 -7.96 10.52 -1.96
CA ASN A 53 -7.22 9.61 -2.83
C ASN A 53 -7.84 8.21 -2.79
N LEU A 54 -8.06 7.63 -1.59
CA LEU A 54 -8.71 6.32 -1.47
C LEU A 54 -10.06 6.23 -2.22
N ILE A 55 -10.85 7.30 -2.25
CA ILE A 55 -12.12 7.33 -2.98
C ILE A 55 -11.85 7.43 -4.49
N GLU A 56 -10.92 8.29 -4.91
CA GLU A 56 -10.53 8.49 -6.31
C GLU A 56 -10.02 7.16 -6.93
N GLU A 57 -9.02 6.50 -6.31
CA GLU A 57 -8.51 5.22 -6.83
C GLU A 57 -9.59 4.12 -6.86
N THR A 58 -10.60 4.20 -5.98
CA THR A 58 -11.72 3.25 -6.00
C THR A 58 -12.60 3.48 -7.22
N TYR A 59 -12.83 4.74 -7.61
CA TYR A 59 -13.59 5.05 -8.81
C TYR A 59 -12.82 4.71 -10.07
N GLU A 60 -11.51 4.97 -10.10
CA GLU A 60 -10.64 4.61 -11.23
C GLU A 60 -10.58 3.09 -11.42
N ALA A 61 -10.43 2.31 -10.33
CA ALA A 61 -10.52 0.85 -10.40
C ALA A 61 -11.87 0.34 -10.94
N VAL A 62 -12.98 1.00 -10.57
CA VAL A 62 -14.32 0.66 -11.08
C VAL A 62 -14.41 0.98 -12.57
N GLU A 63 -13.92 2.14 -12.99
CA GLU A 63 -13.90 2.54 -14.40
C GLU A 63 -13.07 1.55 -15.24
N SER A 64 -11.91 1.10 -14.75
CA SER A 64 -11.13 0.07 -15.45
C SER A 64 -11.89 -1.26 -15.59
N ILE A 65 -12.68 -1.66 -14.59
CA ILE A 65 -13.54 -2.85 -14.67
C ILE A 65 -14.62 -2.66 -15.74
N GLU A 66 -15.29 -1.50 -15.75
CA GLU A 66 -16.37 -1.22 -16.70
C GLU A 66 -15.88 -1.18 -18.16
N ASN A 67 -14.61 -0.82 -18.36
CA ASN A 67 -13.98 -0.73 -19.67
C ASN A 67 -13.21 -1.99 -20.10
N ASP A 68 -13.26 -3.08 -19.32
CA ASP A 68 -12.42 -4.29 -19.53
C ASP A 68 -10.91 -3.97 -19.67
N ASP A 69 -10.45 -2.87 -19.04
CA ASP A 69 -9.06 -2.43 -19.07
C ASP A 69 -8.27 -3.13 -17.95
N TYR A 70 -7.69 -4.29 -18.27
CA TYR A 70 -6.92 -5.08 -17.32
C TYR A 70 -5.58 -4.43 -16.92
N GLU A 71 -4.99 -3.60 -17.78
CA GLU A 71 -3.74 -2.92 -17.43
C GLU A 71 -4.01 -1.77 -16.47
N GLY A 72 -5.04 -0.95 -16.75
CA GLY A 72 -5.53 0.05 -15.81
C GLY A 72 -5.97 -0.58 -14.49
N LEU A 73 -6.77 -1.65 -14.54
CA LEU A 73 -7.23 -2.33 -13.32
C LEU A 73 -6.06 -2.81 -12.44
N LYS A 74 -4.99 -3.30 -13.05
CA LYS A 74 -3.79 -3.74 -12.32
C LYS A 74 -3.07 -2.56 -11.64
N GLU A 75 -3.01 -1.40 -12.30
CA GLU A 75 -2.46 -0.16 -11.77
C GLU A 75 -3.29 0.33 -10.57
N GLU A 76 -4.60 0.49 -10.76
CA GLU A 76 -5.52 1.03 -9.75
C GLU A 76 -5.67 0.12 -8.53
N LEU A 77 -5.65 -1.20 -8.71
CA LEU A 77 -5.59 -2.14 -7.58
C LEU A 77 -4.28 -2.01 -6.80
N GLY A 78 -3.19 -1.63 -7.47
CA GLY A 78 -1.92 -1.29 -6.86
C GLY A 78 -2.03 -0.03 -6.00
N ASP A 79 -2.69 1.00 -6.49
CA ASP A 79 -2.90 2.25 -5.75
C ASP A 79 -3.86 2.07 -4.56
N LEU A 80 -4.91 1.27 -4.71
CA LEU A 80 -5.75 0.86 -3.58
C LEU A 80 -4.95 0.08 -2.52
N LEU A 81 -4.06 -0.82 -2.94
CA LEU A 81 -3.16 -1.53 -2.02
C LEU A 81 -2.22 -0.57 -1.30
N LEU A 82 -1.68 0.43 -2.01
CA LEU A 82 -0.88 1.50 -1.42
C LEU A 82 -1.68 2.24 -0.35
N GLN A 83 -2.92 2.64 -0.61
CA GLN A 83 -3.77 3.33 0.37
C GLN A 83 -4.02 2.46 1.62
N ILE A 84 -4.28 1.15 1.47
CA ILE A 84 -4.43 0.22 2.60
C ILE A 84 -3.16 0.19 3.47
N VAL A 85 -1.99 0.09 2.85
CA VAL A 85 -0.69 0.10 3.55
C VAL A 85 -0.44 1.46 4.21
N PHE A 86 -0.75 2.57 3.54
CA PHE A 86 -0.60 3.93 4.05
C PHE A 86 -1.44 4.16 5.31
N HIS A 87 -2.75 3.85 5.25
CA HIS A 87 -3.63 3.94 6.41
C HIS A 87 -3.17 3.04 7.55
N SER A 88 -2.71 1.82 7.24
CA SER A 88 -2.17 0.90 8.26
C SER A 88 -0.89 1.43 8.91
N GLN A 89 -0.03 2.09 8.15
CA GLN A 89 1.19 2.72 8.65
C GLN A 89 0.87 3.89 9.60
N ILE A 90 -0.03 4.81 9.20
CA ILE A 90 -0.51 5.90 10.06
C ILE A 90 -1.11 5.35 11.36
N ALA A 91 -1.93 4.30 11.28
CA ALA A 91 -2.55 3.70 12.46
C ALA A 91 -1.51 3.06 13.41
N SER A 92 -0.46 2.45 12.84
CA SER A 92 0.62 1.83 13.60
C SER A 92 1.44 2.89 14.34
N GLU A 93 1.78 4.00 13.68
CA GLU A 93 2.46 5.16 14.29
C GLU A 93 1.67 5.73 15.49
N ASN A 94 0.34 5.70 15.40
CA ASN A 94 -0.57 6.15 16.45
C ASN A 94 -0.94 5.05 17.46
N LYS A 95 -0.25 3.90 17.45
CA LYS A 95 -0.47 2.75 18.35
C LYS A 95 -1.92 2.26 18.36
N LYS A 96 -2.59 2.26 17.20
CA LYS A 96 -3.98 1.81 17.04
C LYS A 96 -4.09 0.40 16.50
N PHE A 97 -3.56 0.17 15.30
CA PHE A 97 -3.46 -1.14 14.65
C PHE A 97 -2.38 -1.10 13.56
N ASN A 98 -1.94 -2.26 13.09
CA ASN A 98 -1.01 -2.38 11.95
C ASN A 98 -1.56 -3.24 10.81
N ILE A 99 -0.80 -3.34 9.72
CA ILE A 99 -1.18 -4.08 8.52
C ILE A 99 -1.44 -5.57 8.79
N SER A 100 -0.68 -6.18 9.71
CA SER A 100 -0.90 -7.58 10.08
C SER A 100 -2.23 -7.79 10.81
N GLU A 101 -2.70 -6.80 11.59
CA GLU A 101 -4.02 -6.83 12.22
C GLU A 101 -5.14 -6.67 11.20
N VAL A 102 -4.97 -5.80 10.20
CA VAL A 102 -5.91 -5.67 9.07
C VAL A 102 -6.05 -7.01 8.33
N MET A 103 -4.93 -7.63 7.95
CA MET A 103 -4.92 -8.96 7.30
C MET A 103 -5.57 -10.04 8.18
N ARG A 104 -5.21 -10.12 9.46
CA ARG A 104 -5.83 -11.08 10.39
C ARG A 104 -7.34 -10.88 10.51
N SER A 105 -7.80 -9.63 10.50
CA SER A 105 -9.23 -9.31 10.58
C SER A 105 -9.99 -9.86 9.37
N ILE A 106 -9.52 -9.61 8.15
CA ILE A 106 -10.18 -10.12 6.94
C ILE A 106 -10.09 -11.64 6.82
N ILE A 107 -8.94 -12.26 7.14
CA ILE A 107 -8.78 -13.72 7.11
C ILE A 107 -9.77 -14.39 8.08
N LYS A 108 -9.84 -13.93 9.33
CA LYS A 108 -10.79 -14.46 10.32
C LYS A 108 -12.24 -14.29 9.86
N LYS A 109 -12.58 -13.16 9.22
CA LYS A 109 -13.91 -12.91 8.68
C LYS A 109 -14.27 -13.89 7.56
N LEU A 110 -13.33 -14.20 6.67
CA LEU A 110 -13.54 -15.12 5.56
C LEU A 110 -13.63 -16.58 6.01
N VAL A 111 -12.80 -17.03 6.97
CA VAL A 111 -12.82 -18.41 7.50
C VAL A 111 -14.08 -18.72 8.32
N ARG A 112 -14.70 -17.70 8.92
CA ARG A 112 -15.94 -17.86 9.71
C ARG A 112 -17.21 -17.94 8.87
N ARG A 113 -17.14 -17.59 7.58
CA ARG A 113 -18.26 -17.65 6.64
C ARG A 113 -18.35 -19.03 6.02
#